data_AF-Q6Y3P8-F1
#
_entry.id   AF-Q6Y3P8-F1
#
_cell.length_a   1.000
_cell.length_b   1.000
_cell.length_c   1.000
_cell.angle_alpha   90.00
_cell.angle_beta   90.00
_cell.angle_gamma   90.00
#
_symmetry.space_group_name_H-M   'P 1'
#
loop_
_entity.id
_entity.type
_entity.pdbx_description
1 polymer ?
#
loop_
_entity_poly.entity_id
_entity_poly.type
_entity_poly.pdbx_seq_one_letter_code
_entity_poly.pdbx_strand_id
1 'polypeptide(L)' 'LGSYLSLVAMILFILMILEAFVSKRIAMFNMSMPSSIEWQHPLPPADHSYDDTPMLTSY' A
#
# COMPACT_ATOMS: atom_id res chain seq x y z
N LEU A 1 -31.44 -0.22 8.92
CA LEU A 1 -31.08 -0.21 7.48
C LEU A 1 -29.60 0.14 7.27
N GLY A 2 -29.11 1.25 7.84
CA GLY A 2 -27.69 1.65 7.70
C GLY A 2 -26.66 0.62 8.16
N SER A 3 -26.90 -0.07 9.29
CA SER A 3 -25.99 -1.13 9.78
C SER A 3 -25.86 -2.32 8.82
N TYR A 4 -26.95 -2.71 8.13
CA TYR A 4 -26.90 -3.76 7.12
C TYR A 4 -26.11 -3.32 5.89
N LEU A 5 -26.22 -2.06 5.48
CA LEU A 5 -25.39 -1.51 4.40
C LEU A 5 -23.91 -1.50 4.79
N SER A 6 -23.57 -1.13 6.03
CA SER A 6 -22.20 -1.20 6.54
C SER A 6 -21.67 -2.63 6.59
N LEU A 7 -22.50 -3.61 6.97
CA LEU A 7 -22.14 -5.03 6.96
C LEU A 7 -21.82 -5.52 5.54
N VAL A 8 -22.66 -5.18 4.56
CA VAL A 8 -22.43 -5.53 3.15
C VAL A 8 -21.13 -4.89 2.64
N ALA A 9 -20.88 -3.61 2.96
CA ALA A 9 -19.65 -2.92 2.57
C ALA A 9 -18.40 -3.61 3.15
N MET A 10 -18.44 -4.05 4.40
CA MET A 10 -17.33 -4.79 5.04
C MET A 10 -17.07 -6.13 4.34
N ILE A 11 -18.12 -6.88 3.99
CA ILE A 11 -17.98 -8.15 3.26
C ILE A 11 -17.35 -7.90 1.89
N LEU A 12 -17.81 -6.87 1.16
CA LEU A 12 -17.23 -6.50 -0.13
C LEU A 12 -15.76 -6.08 -0.01
N PHE A 13 -15.40 -5.34 1.04
CA PHE A 13 -14.02 -4.95 1.31
C PHE A 13 -13.09 -6.16 1.49
N ILE A 14 -13.54 -7.17 2.26
CA ILE A 14 -12.78 -8.41 2.45
C ILE A 14 -12.63 -9.17 1.11
N LEU A 15 -13.67 -9.22 0.29
CA LEU A 15 -13.61 -9.87 -1.02
C LEU A 15 -12.64 -9.16 -1.97
N MET A 16 -12.58 -7.83 -1.96
CA MET A 16 -11.63 -7.06 -2.78
C MET A 16 -10.18 -7.35 -2.36
N ILE A 17 -9.90 -7.43 -1.05
CA ILE A 17 -8.56 -7.77 -0.54
C ILE A 17 -8.17 -9.19 -0.97
N LEU A 18 -9.07 -10.16 -0.79
CA LEU A 18 -8.80 -11.55 -1.14
C LEU A 18 -8.55 -11.71 -2.65
N GLU A 19 -9.36 -11.07 -3.49
CA GLU A 19 -9.16 -11.05 -4.95
C GLU A 19 -7.80 -10.46 -5.31
N ALA A 20 -7.39 -9.35 -4.69
CA ALA A 20 -6.09 -8.74 -4.95
C ALA A 20 -4.92 -9.69 -4.63
N PHE A 21 -4.97 -10.44 -3.52
CA PHE A 21 -3.95 -11.42 -3.16
C PHE A 21 -3.92 -12.64 -4.09
N VAL A 22 -5.08 -13.10 -4.57
CA VAL A 22 -5.18 -14.22 -5.51
C VAL A 22 -4.61 -13.83 -6.88
N SER A 23 -4.94 -12.62 -7.36
CA SER A 23 -4.56 -12.13 -8.69
C SER A 23 -3.09 -11.69 -8.81
N LYS A 24 -2.39 -11.44 -7.69
CA LYS A 24 -0.95 -11.11 -7.63
C LYS A 24 -0.50 -10.04 -8.65
N ARG A 25 -1.30 -8.99 -8.81
CA ARG A 25 -1.00 -7.89 -9.75
C ARG A 25 0.20 -7.09 -9.23
N ILE A 26 1.23 -6.99 -10.07
CA ILE A 26 2.46 -6.24 -9.75
C ILE A 26 2.20 -4.75 -9.97
N ALA A 27 2.63 -3.91 -9.03
CA ALA A 27 2.57 -2.46 -9.16
C ALA A 27 3.71 -1.96 -10.07
N MET A 28 3.35 -1.32 -11.18
CA MET A 28 4.34 -0.82 -12.16
C MET A 28 4.80 0.62 -11.87
N PHE A 29 3.92 1.44 -11.32
CA PHE A 29 4.18 2.85 -11.02
C PHE A 29 3.53 3.23 -9.69
N ASN A 30 4.20 4.09 -8.93
CA ASN A 30 3.64 4.69 -7.73
C ASN A 30 2.92 6.01 -8.07
N MET A 31 1.67 6.15 -7.63
CA MET A 31 0.87 7.38 -7.80
C MET A 31 0.98 8.33 -6.60
N SER A 32 1.67 7.92 -5.52
CA SER A 32 1.87 8.74 -4.32
C SER A 32 2.79 9.93 -4.60
N MET A 33 2.58 11.02 -3.86
CA MET A 33 3.51 12.15 -3.89
C MET A 33 4.85 11.74 -3.27
N PRO A 34 5.99 12.20 -3.81
CA PRO A 34 7.33 11.87 -3.29
C PRO A 34 7.69 12.64 -2.00
N SER A 35 6.68 13.08 -1.23
CA SER A 35 6.88 13.82 0.03
C SER A 35 7.41 12.95 1.17
N SER A 36 7.23 11.63 1.08
CA SER A 36 7.79 10.64 2.02
C SER A 36 8.73 9.71 1.28
N ILE A 37 9.88 9.40 1.89
CA ILE A 37 10.91 8.54 1.32
C ILE A 37 10.42 7.11 1.08
N GLU A 38 9.38 6.67 1.80
CA GLU A 38 8.78 5.33 1.62
C GLU A 38 8.29 5.09 0.18
N TRP A 39 7.85 6.14 -0.50
CA TRP A 39 7.28 6.07 -1.84
C TRP A 39 8.32 5.93 -2.95
N GLN A 40 9.60 6.06 -2.60
CA GLN A 40 10.73 5.87 -3.52
C GLN A 40 11.24 4.43 -3.55
N HIS A 41 10.79 3.58 -2.62
CA HIS A 41 11.19 2.16 -2.58
C HIS A 41 10.49 1.33 -3.66
N PRO A 42 11.12 0.23 -4.11
CA PRO A 42 10.44 -0.77 -4.93
C PRO A 42 9.26 -1.41 -4.17
N LEU A 43 8.34 -2.00 -4.92
CA LEU A 43 7.20 -2.75 -4.38
C LEU A 43 7.36 -4.23 -4.76
N PRO A 44 7.69 -5.14 -3.82
CA PRO A 44 7.90 -4.94 -2.38
C PRO A 44 9.27 -4.32 -2.04
N PRO A 45 9.41 -3.70 -0.86
CA PRO A 45 10.69 -3.19 -0.38
C PRO A 45 11.66 -4.34 -0.08
N ALA A 46 12.97 -4.04 -0.11
CA ALA A 46 14.00 -5.00 0.28
C ALA A 46 14.00 -5.23 1.80
N ASP A 47 14.36 -6.45 2.24
CA ASP A 47 14.48 -6.81 3.67
C ASP A 47 15.35 -5.81 4.45
N HIS A 48 16.44 -5.38 3.81
CA HIS A 48 17.28 -4.29 4.28
C HIS A 48 17.20 -3.15 3.26
N SER A 49 16.27 -2.22 3.50
CA SER A 49 15.98 -1.11 2.58
C SER A 49 17.03 0.01 2.61
N TYR A 50 17.86 0.07 3.66
CA TYR A 50 18.94 1.06 3.79
C TYR A 50 20.18 0.41 4.40
N ASP A 51 21.35 0.76 3.88
CA ASP A 51 22.64 0.38 4.48
C ASP A 51 22.91 1.17 5.77
N ASP A 52 22.47 2.44 5.80
CA ASP A 52 22.59 3.38 6.92
C ASP A 52 21.30 4.21 7.09
N THR A 53 21.09 4.81 8.26
CA THR A 53 19.92 5.66 8.51
C THR A 53 19.88 6.84 7.53
N PRO A 54 18.79 7.03 6.74
CA PRO A 54 18.71 8.11 5.78
C PRO A 54 18.69 9.47 6.49
N MET A 55 19.51 10.42 6.02
CA MET A 55 19.45 11.80 6.50
C MET A 55 18.24 12.52 5.90
N LEU A 56 17.36 13.02 6.77
CA LEU A 56 16.25 13.86 6.36
C LEU A 56 16.72 15.31 6.33
N THR A 57 16.80 15.89 5.13
CA THR A 57 17.03 17.33 4.96
C THR A 57 15.68 18.02 4.79
N SER A 58 15.27 18.79 5.79
CA SER A 58 14.13 19.70 5.67
C SER A 58 14.58 20.95 4.92
N TYR A 59 14.37 20.98 3.60
CA TYR A 59 14.34 22.25 2.86
C TYR A 59 12.89 22.67 2.70
#